data_AF-A0A3N1TLR6-F1
#
_entry.id   AF-A0A3N1TLR6-F1
#
_cell.length_a   1.000
_cell.length_b   1.000
_cell.length_c   1.000
_cell.angle_alpha   90.00
_cell.angle_beta   90.00
_cell.angle_gamma   90.00
#
_symmetry.space_group_name_H-M   'P 1'
#
loop_
_entity.id
_entity.type
_entity.pdbx_description
1 polymer ?
#
loop_
_entity_poly.entity_id
_entity_poly.type
_entity_poly.pdbx_seq_one_letter_code
_entity_poly.pdbx_strand_id
1 'polypeptide(L)'
;MPVVNFAVTGRENCVVVAGIAYVYATVGGRGFVMSAQCPHRGGPLHLAGVTPDASRLICPWHDRKTSTARLRAEVPAVRSGARVTAVFSESRPRTAPRCAVTTREHRPLSSALARPGPAV
;
A
#
# COMPACT_ATOMS: atom_id res chain seq x y z
N MET A 1 -3.85 3.82 -17.68
CA MET A 1 -3.41 3.79 -16.26
C MET A 1 -4.65 3.52 -15.41
N PRO A 2 -4.77 2.36 -14.76
CA PRO A 2 -5.98 2.08 -13.98
C PRO A 2 -6.08 3.00 -12.76
N VAL A 3 -7.25 3.63 -12.62
CA VAL A 3 -7.65 4.39 -11.43
C VAL A 3 -8.55 3.49 -10.60
N VAL A 4 -8.16 3.23 -9.35
CA VAL A 4 -8.89 2.29 -8.50
C VAL A 4 -9.29 2.94 -7.18
N ASN A 5 -10.56 2.73 -6.82
CA ASN A 5 -11.10 3.07 -5.51
C ASN A 5 -11.08 1.86 -4.58
N PHE A 6 -10.65 2.02 -3.34
CA PHE A 6 -10.73 0.99 -2.30
C PHE A 6 -10.85 1.62 -0.90
N ALA A 7 -11.19 0.82 0.10
CA ALA A 7 -11.40 1.31 1.46
C ALA A 7 -10.07 1.59 2.17
N VAL A 8 -10.05 2.50 3.15
CA VAL A 8 -8.87 2.71 4.01
C VAL A 8 -8.68 1.53 4.97
N THR A 9 -9.77 0.93 5.43
CA THR A 9 -9.81 -0.18 6.39
C THR A 9 -10.98 -1.13 6.08
N GLY A 10 -11.03 -2.28 6.75
CA GLY A 10 -12.12 -3.24 6.61
C GLY A 10 -12.03 -4.11 5.37
N ARG A 11 -13.15 -4.73 4.97
CA ARG A 11 -13.19 -5.86 4.02
C ARG A 11 -12.57 -5.61 2.64
N GLU A 12 -12.46 -4.35 2.22
CA GLU A 12 -11.95 -3.95 0.90
C GLU A 12 -10.76 -3.00 1.01
N ASN A 13 -9.94 -3.14 2.05
CA ASN A 13 -8.79 -2.26 2.30
C ASN A 13 -7.54 -2.61 1.49
N CYS A 14 -7.60 -3.67 0.69
CA CYS A 14 -6.53 -4.10 -0.19
C CYS A 14 -7.07 -4.18 -1.62
N VAL A 15 -6.28 -3.66 -2.56
CA VAL A 15 -6.51 -3.81 -3.99
C VAL A 15 -5.41 -4.65 -4.59
N VAL A 16 -5.75 -5.63 -5.42
CA VAL A 16 -4.79 -6.41 -6.20
C VAL A 16 -4.82 -5.90 -7.63
N VAL A 17 -3.69 -5.35 -8.09
CA VAL A 17 -3.52 -4.83 -9.45
C VAL A 17 -2.40 -5.62 -10.12
N ALA A 18 -2.72 -6.29 -11.23
CA ALA A 18 -1.78 -7.15 -11.95
C ALA A 18 -1.07 -8.19 -11.04
N GLY A 19 -1.79 -8.75 -10.07
CA GLY A 19 -1.29 -9.74 -9.11
C GLY A 19 -0.50 -9.16 -7.92
N ILE A 20 -0.30 -7.83 -7.86
CA ILE A 20 0.38 -7.17 -6.74
C ILE A 20 -0.68 -6.57 -5.81
N ALA A 21 -0.63 -6.95 -4.54
CA ALA A 21 -1.50 -6.41 -3.50
C ALA A 21 -0.98 -5.05 -3.01
N TYR A 22 -1.88 -4.09 -2.86
CA TYR A 22 -1.60 -2.75 -2.34
C TYR A 22 -2.58 -2.39 -1.23
N VAL A 23 -2.09 -1.70 -0.21
CA VAL A 23 -2.87 -1.22 0.93
C VAL A 23 -2.63 0.26 1.16
N TYR A 24 -3.58 0.92 1.82
CA TYR A 24 -3.36 2.25 2.36
C TYR A 24 -2.78 2.15 3.77
N ALA A 25 -1.61 2.72 3.98
CA ALA A 25 -0.93 2.74 5.26
C ALA A 25 -0.72 4.18 5.73
N THR A 26 -0.73 4.39 7.05
CA THR A 26 -0.39 5.69 7.64
C THR A 26 0.85 5.56 8.50
N VAL A 27 1.84 6.41 8.26
CA VAL A 27 3.09 6.46 9.03
C VAL A 27 3.43 7.90 9.35
N GLY A 28 3.69 8.21 10.63
CA GLY A 28 3.97 9.58 11.07
C GLY A 28 2.86 10.57 10.70
N GLY A 29 1.60 10.15 10.80
CA GLY A 29 0.41 10.93 10.43
C GLY A 29 0.17 11.10 8.93
N ARG A 30 1.05 10.58 8.06
CA ARG A 30 0.95 10.72 6.60
C ARG A 30 0.54 9.39 5.98
N GLY A 31 -0.59 9.41 5.29
CA GLY A 31 -1.12 8.25 4.58
C GLY A 31 -0.58 8.12 3.15
N PHE A 32 -0.48 6.90 2.66
CA PHE A 32 -0.03 6.57 1.30
C PHE A 32 -0.44 5.16 0.91
N VAL A 33 -0.45 4.90 -0.39
CA VAL A 33 -0.65 3.55 -0.93
C VAL A 33 0.72 2.91 -1.18
N MET A 34 0.88 1.67 -0.73
CA MET A 34 2.11 0.92 -0.92
C MET A 34 1.82 -0.54 -1.27
N SER A 35 2.79 -1.21 -1.90
CA SER A 35 2.73 -2.66 -2.03
C SER A 35 2.67 -3.31 -0.65
N ALA A 36 1.80 -4.32 -0.51
CA ALA A 36 1.69 -5.15 0.67
C ALA A 36 2.88 -6.11 0.83
N GLN A 37 3.79 -6.16 -0.16
CA GLN A 37 4.93 -7.07 -0.25
C GLN A 37 6.25 -6.29 -0.16
N CYS A 38 7.18 -6.78 0.65
CA CYS A 38 8.52 -6.20 0.78
C CYS A 38 9.33 -6.47 -0.50
N PRO A 39 9.99 -5.47 -1.10
CA PRO A 39 10.75 -5.64 -2.33
C PRO A 39 11.99 -6.54 -2.18
N HIS A 40 12.35 -6.94 -0.96
CA HIS A 40 13.46 -7.85 -0.71
C HIS A 40 13.14 -9.29 -1.13
N ARG A 41 12.13 -9.91 -0.50
CA ARG A 41 11.73 -11.32 -0.72
C ARG A 41 10.21 -11.55 -0.63
N GLY A 42 9.40 -10.49 -0.71
CA GLY A 42 7.93 -10.60 -0.71
C GLY A 42 7.25 -10.58 0.66
N GLY A 43 7.99 -10.34 1.75
CA GLY A 43 7.42 -10.36 3.11
C GLY A 43 6.28 -9.37 3.34
N PRO A 44 5.36 -9.63 4.30
CA PRO A 44 4.10 -8.91 4.42
C PRO A 44 4.31 -7.51 5.00
N LEU A 45 4.56 -6.53 4.12
CA LEU A 45 4.84 -5.14 4.51
C LEU A 45 3.62 -4.42 5.10
N HIS A 46 2.41 -4.90 4.82
CA HIS A 46 1.18 -4.51 5.49
C HIS A 46 1.14 -4.87 6.99
N LEU A 47 2.06 -5.75 7.44
CA LEU A 47 2.28 -6.10 8.84
C LEU A 47 3.58 -5.50 9.41
N ALA A 48 4.20 -4.56 8.71
CA ALA A 48 5.48 -4.00 9.11
C ALA A 48 5.41 -3.23 10.43
N GLY A 49 6.53 -3.26 11.16
CA GLY A 49 6.83 -2.26 12.18
C GLY A 49 7.27 -0.95 11.53
N VAL A 50 7.48 0.07 12.36
CA VAL A 50 7.93 1.40 11.93
C VAL A 50 9.09 1.81 12.83
N THR A 51 10.13 2.44 12.27
CA THR A 51 11.23 3.00 13.08
C THR A 51 10.74 4.16 13.96
N PRO A 52 11.38 4.47 15.10
CA PRO A 52 10.92 5.52 16.02
C PRO A 52 10.76 6.91 15.36
N ASP A 53 11.60 7.22 14.37
CA ASP A 53 11.58 8.45 13.58
C ASP A 53 10.58 8.43 12.41
N ALA A 54 9.81 7.35 12.26
CA ALA A 54 8.86 7.11 11.17
C ALA A 54 9.46 7.17 9.75
N SER A 55 10.79 7.10 9.62
CA SER A 55 11.48 7.20 8.32
C SER A 55 11.52 5.89 7.55
N ARG A 56 11.33 4.74 8.22
CA ARG A 56 11.38 3.42 7.60
C ARG A 56 10.32 2.46 8.15
N LEU A 57 9.85 1.57 7.28
CA LEU A 57 9.13 0.36 7.64
C LEU A 57 10.09 -0.78 7.92
N ILE A 58 9.80 -1.61 8.92
CA ILE A 58 10.59 -2.79 9.29
C ILE A 58 9.80 -4.04 8.87
N CYS A 59 10.29 -4.74 7.84
CA CYS A 59 9.63 -5.96 7.35
C CYS A 59 9.71 -7.09 8.40
N PRO A 60 8.60 -7.77 8.73
CA PRO A 60 8.57 -8.74 9.82
C PRO A 60 9.27 -10.08 9.51
N TRP A 61 9.73 -10.31 8.27
CA TRP A 61 10.43 -11.55 7.92
C TRP A 61 11.94 -11.51 8.19
N HIS A 62 12.59 -10.37 7.96
CA HIS A 62 14.06 -10.27 7.98
C HIS A 62 14.56 -8.90 8.47
N ASP A 63 13.69 -8.12 9.13
CA ASP A 63 13.97 -6.77 9.64
C ASP A 63 14.50 -5.75 8.62
N ARG A 64 14.37 -6.07 7.32
CA ARG A 64 14.76 -5.16 6.23
C ARG A 64 13.99 -3.86 6.38
N LYS A 65 14.73 -2.76 6.44
CA LYS A 65 14.19 -1.41 6.54
C LYS A 65 13.95 -0.80 5.16
N THR A 66 12.72 -0.39 4.88
CA THR A 66 12.34 0.27 3.62
C THR A 66 11.93 1.71 3.89
N SER A 67 12.46 2.67 3.11
CA SER A 67 12.16 4.10 3.28
C SER A 67 10.67 4.41 3.10
N THR A 68 10.06 5.11 4.06
CA THR A 68 8.68 5.58 3.94
C THR A 68 8.54 6.69 2.90
N ALA A 69 9.56 7.53 2.74
CA ALA A 69 9.59 8.55 1.68
C ALA A 69 9.56 7.92 0.28
N ARG A 70 10.33 6.84 0.06
CA ARG A 70 10.30 6.09 -1.19
C ARG A 70 8.91 5.50 -1.46
N LEU A 71 8.34 4.78 -0.48
CA LEU A 71 7.04 4.13 -0.63
C LEU A 71 5.91 5.14 -0.92
N ARG A 72 5.93 6.31 -0.26
CA ARG A 72 4.96 7.39 -0.50
C ARG A 72 4.97 7.91 -1.95
N ALA A 73 6.10 7.81 -2.63
CA ALA A 73 6.26 8.27 -4.00
C ALA A 73 5.90 7.20 -5.06
N GLU A 74 5.65 5.95 -4.66
CA GLU A 74 5.46 4.84 -5.61
C GLU A 74 4.09 4.84 -6.27
N VAL A 75 3.02 5.08 -5.51
CA VAL A 75 1.64 5.04 -6.01
C VAL A 75 0.94 6.37 -5.70
N PRO A 76 0.70 7.21 -6.72
CA PRO A 76 -0.12 8.41 -6.56
C PRO A 76 -1.51 8.05 -6.03
N ALA A 77 -1.92 8.67 -4.92
CA ALA A 77 -3.21 8.41 -4.32
C ALA A 77 -3.74 9.61 -3.53
N VAL A 78 -5.07 9.74 -3.49
CA VAL A 78 -5.80 10.71 -2.66
C VAL A 78 -6.78 9.95 -1.77
N ARG A 79 -6.88 10.35 -0.50
CA ARG A 79 -7.90 9.84 0.42
C ARG A 79 -8.97 10.90 0.64
N SER A 80 -10.23 10.49 0.57
CA SER A 80 -11.39 11.26 1.03
C SER A 80 -12.19 10.40 2.01
N GLY A 81 -12.20 10.81 3.28
CA GLY A 81 -12.85 10.06 4.37
C GLY A 81 -12.33 8.62 4.48
N ALA A 82 -13.23 7.65 4.29
CA ALA A 82 -12.96 6.21 4.37
C ALA A 82 -12.53 5.58 3.03
N ARG A 83 -12.39 6.37 1.95
CA ARG A 83 -12.08 5.88 0.61
C ARG A 83 -10.77 6.45 0.08
N VAL A 84 -10.03 5.62 -0.65
CA VAL A 84 -8.78 5.98 -1.32
C VAL A 84 -8.96 5.80 -2.82
N THR A 85 -8.52 6.77 -3.59
CA THR A 85 -8.40 6.72 -5.05
C THR A 85 -6.92 6.67 -5.39
N ALA A 86 -6.46 5.59 -6.02
CA ALA A 86 -5.06 5.39 -6.42
C ALA A 86 -4.94 5.26 -7.94
N VAL A 87 -3.84 5.78 -8.49
CA VAL A 87 -3.50 5.71 -9.92
C VAL A 87 -2.31 4.79 -10.08
N PHE A 88 -2.47 3.70 -10.81
CA PHE A 88 -1.40 2.75 -11.07
C PHE A 88 -0.84 2.94 -12.47
N SER A 89 0.49 2.97 -12.59
CA SER A 89 1.16 3.02 -13.89
C SER A 89 1.00 1.71 -14.63
N GLU A 90 0.80 1.79 -15.95
CA GLU A 90 0.74 0.60 -16.83
C GLU A 90 2.12 0.03 -17.16
N SER A 91 3.10 0.12 -16.25
CA SER A 91 4.41 -0.49 -16.44
C SER A 91 4.27 -2.01 -16.44
N ARG A 92 3.85 -2.50 -17.59
CA ARG A 92 3.41 -3.85 -17.83
C ARG A 92 4.45 -4.51 -18.73
N PRO A 93 4.84 -5.75 -18.48
CA PRO A 93 5.46 -6.56 -19.53
C PRO A 93 4.54 -6.55 -20.77
N ARG A 94 5.11 -6.42 -21.97
CA ARG A 94 4.36 -6.40 -23.25
C ARG A 94 3.37 -7.58 -23.40
N THR A 95 3.53 -8.65 -22.62
CA THR A 95 2.83 -9.94 -22.72
C THR A 95 1.63 -10.16 -21.78
N ALA A 96 1.32 -9.30 -20.81
CA ALA A 96 0.14 -9.52 -19.95
C ALA A 96 -1.22 -9.36 -20.72
N PRO A 97 -2.40 -9.54 -20.11
CA PRO A 97 -3.70 -9.15 -20.72
C PRO A 97 -4.03 -7.66 -20.53
N ARG A 98 -4.60 -7.00 -21.57
CA ARG A 98 -4.85 -5.53 -21.62
C ARG A 98 -5.77 -5.02 -20.49
N CYS A 99 -6.58 -5.90 -19.92
CA CYS A 99 -7.36 -5.66 -18.72
C CYS A 99 -6.66 -6.37 -17.55
N ALA A 100 -5.77 -5.69 -16.84
CA ALA A 100 -5.26 -6.25 -15.59
C ALA A 100 -6.45 -6.36 -14.63
N VAL A 101 -6.88 -7.60 -14.34
CA VAL A 101 -7.98 -7.85 -13.41
C VAL A 101 -7.64 -7.17 -12.09
N THR A 102 -8.55 -6.32 -11.64
CA THR A 102 -8.45 -5.62 -10.36
C THR A 102 -9.44 -6.27 -9.41
N THR A 103 -8.94 -6.86 -8.33
CA THR A 103 -9.77 -7.41 -7.26
C THR A 103 -9.58 -6.61 -5.97
N ARG A 104 -10.56 -6.71 -5.08
CA ARG A 104 -10.49 -6.16 -3.72
C ARG A 104 -10.53 -7.31 -2.73
N GLU A 105 -9.71 -7.20 -1.70
CA GLU A 105 -9.65 -8.17 -0.62
C GLU A 105 -9.41 -7.46 0.71
N HIS A 106 -9.50 -8.23 1.80
CA HIS A 106 -9.12 -7.77 3.12
C HIS A 106 -7.68 -8.17 3.42
N ARG A 107 -6.87 -7.22 3.89
CA ARG A 107 -5.59 -7.50 4.53
C ARG A 107 -5.48 -6.77 5.87
N PRO A 108 -5.20 -7.46 6.98
CA PRO A 108 -5.00 -6.78 8.25
C PRO A 108 -3.79 -5.85 8.18
N LEU A 109 -3.90 -4.67 8.79
CA LEU A 109 -2.76 -3.76 8.95
C LEU A 109 -2.20 -3.90 10.36
N SER A 110 -0.88 -3.85 10.51
CA SER A 110 -0.30 -3.69 11.85
C SER A 110 -0.83 -2.39 12.49
N SER A 111 -0.89 -2.36 13.82
CA SER A 111 -1.34 -1.16 14.56
C SER A 111 -0.52 0.09 14.23
N ALA A 112 0.76 -0.10 13.86
CA ALA A 112 1.67 0.96 13.44
C ALA A 112 1.29 1.60 12.09
N LEU A 113 0.49 0.90 11.26
CA LEU A 113 0.06 1.35 9.93
C LEU A 113 -1.44 1.68 9.84
N ALA A 114 -2.25 1.08 10.73
CA ALA A 114 -3.71 1.09 10.65
C ALA A 114 -4.38 2.41 11.03
N ARG A 115 -3.70 3.31 11.77
CA ARG A 115 -4.29 4.55 12.28
C ARG A 115 -4.40 5.60 11.17
N PRO A 116 -5.60 5.90 10.62
CA PRO A 116 -5.72 6.91 9.58
C PRO A 116 -5.33 8.28 10.16
N GLY A 117 -4.48 9.04 9.47
CA GLY A 117 -4.25 10.44 9.80
C GLY A 117 -5.53 11.29 9.65
N PRO A 118 -5.49 12.61 9.90
CA PRO A 118 -6.58 13.51 9.53
C PRO A 118 -6.85 13.44 8.03
N ALA A 119 -8.12 13.59 7.62
CA ALA A 119 -8.47 13.69 6.20
C ALA A 119 -7.97 15.03 5.66
N VAL A 120 -7.56 15.04 4.38
CA VAL A 120 -7.30 16.27 3.64
C VAL A 120 -8.63 16.78 3.10
#